data_AF-A0A7C1IBW0-F1
#
_entry.id   AF-A0A7C1IBW0-F1
#
_cell.length_a   1.000
_cell.length_b   1.000
_cell.length_c   1.000
_cell.angle_alpha   90.00
_cell.angle_beta   90.00
_cell.angle_gamma   90.00
#
_symmetry.space_group_name_H-M   'P 1'
#
loop_
_entity.id
_entity.type
_entity.pdbx_description
1 polymer ?
#
loop_
_entity_poly.entity_id
_entity_poly.type
_entity_poly.pdbx_seq_one_letter_code
_entity_poly.pdbx_strand_id
1 'polypeptide(L)' 'MLVLGIDPGTATTGYGFVRELAQGELVAVDYGVITTP' A
#
# COMPACT_ATOMS: atom_id res chain seq x y z
N MET A 1 -5.23 12.81 -1.23
CA MET A 1 -4.51 12.08 -2.32
C MET A 1 -4.50 10.59 -2.00
N LEU A 2 -4.60 9.67 -2.98
CA LEU A 2 -4.43 8.23 -2.75
C LEU A 2 -3.07 7.78 -3.29
N VAL A 3 -2.28 7.09 -2.47
CA VAL A 3 -0.91 6.66 -2.79
C VAL A 3 -0.78 5.15 -2.61
N LEU A 4 -0.06 4.52 -3.52
CA LEU A 4 0.28 3.10 -3.49
C LEU A 4 1.77 2.94 -3.16
N GLY A 5 2.07 2.26 -2.07
CA GLY A 5 3.40 1.73 -1.77
C GLY A 5 3.52 0.28 -2.20
N ILE A 6 4.67 -0.09 -2.76
CA ILE A 6 4.99 -1.45 -3.20
C ILE A 6 6.28 -1.90 -2.55
N ASP A 7 6.27 -3.11 -1.99
CA ASP A 7 7.45 -3.83 -1.47
C ASP A 7 7.68 -5.09 -2.34
N PRO A 8 8.48 -4.99 -3.41
CA PRO A 8 8.59 -6.06 -4.41
C PRO A 8 9.48 -7.21 -3.92
N GLY A 9 9.05 -8.43 -4.19
CA GLY A 9 9.83 -9.66 -3.96
C GLY A 9 9.50 -10.74 -5.01
N THR A 10 10.35 -11.76 -5.10
CA THR A 10 10.23 -12.82 -6.13
C THR A 10 9.13 -13.84 -5.86
N ALA A 11 8.84 -14.12 -4.58
CA ALA A 11 7.77 -15.04 -4.16
C ALA A 11 6.53 -14.30 -3.63
N THR A 12 6.73 -13.10 -3.08
CA THR A 12 5.67 -12.26 -2.52
C THR A 12 5.96 -10.80 -2.83
N THR A 13 4.93 -10.05 -3.21
CA THR A 13 4.97 -8.58 -3.33
C THR A 13 3.97 -7.97 -2.34
N GLY A 14 4.47 -7.16 -1.40
CA GLY A 14 3.63 -6.39 -0.49
C GLY A 14 3.05 -5.15 -1.17
N TYR A 15 1.83 -4.78 -0.80
CA TYR A 15 1.21 -3.52 -1.22
C TYR A 15 0.54 -2.82 -0.04
N GLY A 16 0.49 -1.49 -0.10
CA GLY A 16 -0.25 -0.67 0.83
C GLY A 16 -0.83 0.57 0.15
N PHE A 17 -2.10 0.84 0.43
CA PHE A 17 -2.78 2.06 0.02
C PHE A 17 -2.93 2.98 1.22
N VAL A 18 -2.44 4.22 1.09
CA VAL A 18 -2.65 5.27 2.07
C VAL A 18 -3.35 6.46 1.44
N ARG A 19 -4.23 7.10 2.21
CA ARG A 19 -4.92 8.32 1.80
C ARG A 19 -4.51 9.46 2.72
N GLU A 20 -4.08 10.55 2.12
CA GLU A 20 -3.88 11.81 2.82
C GLU A 20 -5.19 12.58 2.91
N LEU A 21 -5.55 12.98 4.14
CA LEU A 21 -6.70 13.82 4.48
C LEU A 21 -6.35 15.31 4.41
N ALA A 22 -7.35 16.16 4.66
CA ALA A 22 -7.24 17.60 4.46
C ALA A 22 -6.20 18.28 5.37
N GLN A 23 -5.92 17.74 6.56
CA GLN A 23 -4.96 18.30 7.50
C GLN A 23 -3.61 17.53 7.51
N GLY A 24 -3.35 16.71 6.48
CA GLY A 24 -2.09 15.99 6.30
C GLY A 24 -2.00 14.65 7.04
N GLU A 25 -3.08 14.22 7.71
CA GLU A 25 -3.13 12.89 8.30
C GLU A 25 -3.16 11.82 7.21
N LEU A 26 -2.46 10.72 7.47
CA LEU A 26 -2.49 9.54 6.61
C LEU A 26 -3.40 8.49 7.24
N VAL A 27 -4.33 7.97 6.43
CA VAL A 27 -5.15 6.81 6.80
C VAL A 27 -4.82 5.63 5.90
N ALA A 28 -4.64 4.45 6.49
CA ALA A 28 -4.54 3.21 5.74
C ALA A 28 -5.90 2.89 5.10
N VAL A 29 -5.91 2.62 3.80
CA VAL A 29 -7.11 2.27 3.03
C VAL A 29 -7.21 0.76 2.86
N ASP A 30 -6.11 0.13 2.46
CA ASP A 30 -5.98 -1.33 2.35
C ASP A 30 -4.49 -1.69 2.34
N TYR A 31 -4.17 -2.93 2.69
CA TYR A 31 -2.83 -3.47 2.60
C TYR A 31 -2.88 -4.99 2.49
N GLY A 32 -1.86 -5.56 1.87
CA GLY A 32 -1.81 -7.00 1.72
C GLY A 32 -0.53 -7.47 1.06
N VAL A 33 -0.54 -8.76 0.74
CA VAL A 33 0.56 -9.45 0.06
C VAL A 33 -0.03 -10.22 -1.12
N ILE A 34 0.60 -10.07 -2.27
CA ILE A 34 0.34 -10.87 -3.46
C ILE A 34 1.42 -11.95 -3.52
N THR A 35 1.02 -13.22 -3.52
CA THR A 35 1.93 -14.34 -3.80
C THR A 35 2.09 -14.51 -5.30
N THR A 36 3.32 -14.60 -5.77
CA THR A 36 3.65 -14.80 -7.18
C THR A 36 3.94 -16.28 -7.46
N PRO A 37 3.59 -16.80 -8.66
CA PRO A 37 3.85 -18.19 -9.04
C PRO A 37 5.32 -18.60 -9.02
#